data_AF-A0A8J6EDQ5-F1
#
_entry.id   AF-A0A8J6EDQ5-F1
#
_cell.length_a   1.000
_cell.length_b   1.000
_cell.length_c   1.000
_cell.angle_alpha   90.00
_cell.angle_beta   90.00
_cell.angle_gamma   90.00
#
_symmetry.space_group_name_H-M   'P 1'
#
loop_
_entity.id
_entity.type
_entity.pdbx_description
1 polymer ?
#
loop_
_entity_poly.entity_id
_entity_poly.type
_entity_poly.pdbx_seq_one_letter_code
_entity_poly.pdbx_strand_id
1 'polypeptide(L)'
;MSSLMNSMEDMIQFTGRLCSLAIQLHNGPLMLHVILDFYTLVSDVYVRFHLPVIVLPPPAVFYAALLCTDSVNLNQLCYIMHRYRENLLSAKKNEKPKTSHSLLNINSQTFQLYNQYLSAMVGCLWTSQAFSNDSHPQGVKMQPELLEKTGVQTYKKTFNIVYHPALQSFAISFLRDRLSEDRMFELNILKGRYWDTYIEFLHSEGLTDLKLFVESSVNRVSSKKKEEHKH
;
A
#
# COMPACT_ATOMS: atom_id res chain seq x y z
N MET A 1 -0.75 -27.00 18.70
CA MET A 1 -1.22 -25.78 18.02
C MET A 1 -0.19 -24.66 18.07
N SER A 2 0.34 -24.29 19.24
CA SER A 2 1.40 -23.26 19.34
C SER A 2 2.69 -23.58 18.54
N SER A 3 3.18 -24.83 18.52
CA SER A 3 4.40 -25.16 17.75
C SER A 3 4.21 -25.03 16.23
N LEU A 4 3.06 -25.46 15.69
CA LEU A 4 2.74 -25.34 14.27
C LEU A 4 2.62 -23.88 13.83
N MET A 5 2.00 -23.03 14.66
CA MET A 5 1.88 -21.60 14.40
C MET A 5 3.25 -20.92 14.36
N ASN A 6 4.13 -21.24 15.32
CA ASN A 6 5.50 -20.74 15.35
C ASN A 6 6.29 -21.22 14.11
N SER A 7 6.19 -22.50 13.73
CA SER A 7 6.86 -23.01 12.53
C SER A 7 6.37 -22.34 11.24
N MET A 8 5.08 -22.03 11.15
CA MET A 8 4.52 -21.32 10.00
C MET A 8 5.01 -19.87 9.95
N GLU A 9 5.03 -19.18 11.10
CA GLU A 9 5.61 -17.84 11.20
C GLU A 9 7.09 -17.84 10.79
N ASP A 10 7.89 -18.78 11.31
CA ASP A 10 9.30 -18.93 10.98
C ASP A 10 9.51 -19.18 9.49
N MET A 11 8.67 -20.01 8.87
CA MET A 11 8.70 -20.29 7.43
C MET A 11 8.39 -19.03 6.62
N ILE A 12 7.37 -18.25 7.01
CA ILE A 12 7.02 -17.00 6.31
C ILE A 12 8.14 -15.98 6.46
N GLN A 13 8.71 -15.84 7.66
CA GLN A 13 9.83 -14.93 7.90
C GLN A 13 11.09 -15.35 7.14
N PHE A 14 11.40 -16.64 7.09
CA PHE A 14 12.51 -17.18 6.29
C PHE A 14 12.31 -16.89 4.80
N THR A 15 11.11 -17.18 4.28
CA THR A 15 10.76 -16.88 2.88
C THR A 15 10.86 -15.38 2.61
N GLY A 16 10.41 -14.53 3.54
CA GLY A 16 10.54 -13.07 3.41
C GLY A 16 11.99 -12.58 3.32
N ARG A 17 12.93 -13.23 4.03
CA ARG A 17 14.37 -12.94 3.86
C ARG A 17 14.86 -13.30 2.47
N LEU A 18 14.45 -14.45 1.93
CA LEU A 18 14.77 -14.86 0.56
C LEU A 18 14.17 -13.90 -0.47
N CYS A 19 12.91 -13.47 -0.31
CA CYS A 19 12.28 -12.47 -1.17
C CYS A 19 13.05 -11.14 -1.15
N SER A 20 13.51 -10.70 0.03
CA SER A 20 14.30 -9.48 0.17
C SER A 20 15.62 -9.57 -0.59
N LEU A 21 16.32 -10.72 -0.51
CA LEU A 21 17.54 -10.98 -1.27
C LEU A 21 17.26 -11.04 -2.78
N ALA A 22 16.17 -11.71 -3.18
CA ALA A 22 15.78 -11.82 -4.59
C ALA A 22 15.53 -10.44 -5.22
N ILE A 23 14.87 -9.53 -4.51
CA ILE A 23 14.65 -8.14 -4.96
C ILE A 23 15.98 -7.39 -5.09
N GLN A 24 16.90 -7.57 -4.13
CA GLN A 24 18.22 -6.93 -4.18
C GLN A 24 19.06 -7.38 -5.38
N LEU A 25 18.96 -8.67 -5.76
CA LEU A 25 19.69 -9.23 -6.91
C LEU A 25 18.97 -8.96 -8.24
N HIS A 26 17.65 -9.03 -8.25
CA HIS A 26 16.80 -8.97 -9.44
C HIS A 26 15.49 -8.22 -9.15
N ASN A 27 15.57 -6.88 -9.17
CA ASN A 27 14.40 -6.02 -9.02
C ASN A 27 13.65 -5.86 -10.36
N GLY A 28 12.85 -6.86 -10.72
CA GLY A 28 12.02 -6.86 -11.92
C GLY A 28 10.52 -7.00 -11.60
N PRO A 29 9.60 -6.49 -12.45
CA PRO A 29 8.15 -6.54 -12.21
C PRO A 29 7.61 -7.95 -12.00
N LEU A 30 8.11 -8.94 -12.76
CA LEU A 30 7.70 -10.34 -12.62
C LEU A 30 8.14 -10.95 -11.28
N MET A 31 9.38 -10.67 -10.85
CA MET A 31 9.88 -11.16 -9.56
C MET A 31 9.05 -10.58 -8.41
N LEU A 32 8.78 -9.28 -8.48
CA LEU A 32 7.95 -8.60 -7.51
C LEU A 32 6.52 -9.18 -7.49
N HIS A 33 5.92 -9.45 -8.65
CA HIS A 33 4.61 -10.06 -8.75
C HIS A 33 4.53 -11.43 -8.07
N VAL A 34 5.50 -12.32 -8.34
CA VAL A 34 5.55 -13.65 -7.69
C VAL A 34 5.72 -13.54 -6.17
N ILE A 35 6.52 -12.58 -5.70
CA ILE A 35 6.68 -12.32 -4.27
C ILE A 35 5.37 -11.80 -3.66
N LEU A 36 4.66 -10.92 -4.36
CA LEU A 36 3.37 -10.40 -3.91
C LEU A 36 2.29 -11.48 -3.95
N ASP A 37 2.32 -12.43 -4.87
CA ASP A 37 1.41 -13.59 -4.86
C ASP A 37 1.56 -14.42 -3.59
N PHE A 38 2.80 -14.65 -3.17
CA PHE A 38 3.07 -15.27 -1.88
C PHE A 38 2.45 -14.46 -0.74
N TYR A 39 2.63 -13.13 -0.71
CA TYR A 39 2.04 -12.29 0.35
C TYR A 39 0.53 -12.11 0.26
N THR A 40 -0.08 -12.26 -0.91
CA THR A 40 -1.52 -12.40 -1.08
C THR A 40 -2.01 -13.62 -0.31
N LEU A 41 -1.37 -14.77 -0.48
CA LEU A 41 -1.70 -15.99 0.26
C LEU A 41 -1.46 -15.84 1.77
N VAL A 42 -0.32 -15.26 2.17
CA VAL A 42 -0.02 -14.99 3.59
C VAL A 42 -1.07 -14.07 4.21
N SER A 43 -1.54 -13.05 3.48
CA SER A 43 -2.58 -12.14 3.95
C SER A 43 -3.94 -12.82 4.14
N ASP A 44 -4.15 -14.01 3.60
CA ASP A 44 -5.39 -14.78 3.78
C ASP A 44 -5.33 -15.75 4.97
N VAL A 45 -4.14 -16.06 5.52
CA VAL A 45 -3.91 -17.03 6.61
C VAL A 45 -4.82 -16.82 7.82
N TYR A 46 -5.02 -15.56 8.23
CA TYR A 46 -5.79 -15.24 9.44
C TYR A 46 -7.30 -15.46 9.27
N VAL A 47 -7.93 -14.74 8.34
CA VAL A 47 -9.39 -14.79 8.17
C VAL A 47 -9.82 -16.06 7.43
N ARG A 48 -9.12 -16.44 6.36
CA ARG A 48 -9.56 -17.53 5.46
C ARG A 48 -9.21 -18.92 5.99
N PHE A 49 -8.02 -19.07 6.59
CA PHE A 49 -7.56 -20.35 7.11
C PHE A 49 -7.72 -20.49 8.64
N HIS A 50 -8.25 -19.45 9.30
CA HIS A 50 -8.50 -19.41 10.76
C HIS A 50 -7.26 -19.68 11.61
N LEU A 51 -6.07 -19.31 11.11
CA LEU A 51 -4.82 -19.44 11.82
C LEU A 51 -4.40 -18.08 12.39
N PRO A 52 -4.14 -17.95 13.71
CA PRO A 52 -3.86 -16.67 14.36
C PRO A 52 -2.43 -16.15 14.10
N VAL A 53 -1.99 -16.16 12.85
CA VAL A 53 -0.66 -15.73 12.40
C VAL A 53 -0.83 -14.55 11.44
N ILE A 54 -0.19 -13.43 11.76
CA ILE A 54 -0.17 -12.23 10.92
C ILE A 54 1.28 -11.78 10.78
N VAL A 55 1.87 -12.10 9.63
CA VAL A 55 3.24 -11.71 9.29
C VAL A 55 3.17 -10.77 8.09
N LEU A 56 3.57 -9.52 8.29
CA LEU A 56 3.59 -8.52 7.21
C LEU A 56 4.76 -8.77 6.24
N PRO A 57 4.67 -8.27 4.99
CA PRO A 57 5.81 -8.29 4.08
C PRO A 57 7.01 -7.56 4.70
N PRO A 58 8.24 -8.05 4.49
CA PRO A 58 9.45 -7.33 4.87
C PRO A 58 9.48 -5.94 4.23
N PRO A 59 10.15 -4.96 4.84
CA PRO A 59 10.24 -3.61 4.30
C PRO A 59 10.82 -3.56 2.88
N ALA A 60 11.82 -4.39 2.58
CA ALA A 60 12.40 -4.49 1.24
C ALA A 60 11.35 -4.88 0.18
N VAL A 61 10.41 -5.76 0.53
CA VAL A 61 9.30 -6.16 -0.36
C VAL A 61 8.26 -5.04 -0.45
N PHE A 62 7.83 -4.53 0.71
CA PHE A 62 6.81 -3.49 0.78
C PHE A 62 7.21 -2.23 0.00
N TYR A 63 8.40 -1.69 0.23
CA TYR A 63 8.87 -0.48 -0.43
C TYR A 63 9.18 -0.70 -1.91
N ALA A 64 9.67 -1.89 -2.30
CA ALA A 64 9.83 -2.22 -3.71
C ALA A 64 8.49 -2.23 -4.44
N ALA A 65 7.45 -2.80 -3.82
CA ALA A 65 6.10 -2.77 -4.37
C ALA A 65 5.47 -1.37 -4.37
N LEU A 66 5.70 -0.57 -3.32
CA LEU A 66 5.17 0.78 -3.24
C LEU A 66 5.79 1.70 -4.28
N LEU A 67 7.06 1.52 -4.62
CA LEU A 67 7.81 2.39 -5.54
C LEU A 67 7.96 1.80 -6.95
N CYS A 68 7.22 0.73 -7.26
CA CYS A 68 7.30 0.09 -8.56
C CYS A 68 6.77 0.99 -9.70
N THR A 69 7.11 0.60 -10.93
CA THR A 69 6.72 1.30 -12.15
C THR A 69 5.56 0.65 -12.88
N ASP A 70 5.04 -0.48 -12.37
CA ASP A 70 3.91 -1.19 -12.95
C ASP A 70 2.66 -1.12 -12.05
N SER A 71 1.50 -0.89 -12.65
CA SER A 71 0.25 -0.73 -11.91
C SER A 71 -0.26 -2.03 -11.30
N VAL A 72 0.11 -3.19 -11.86
CA VAL A 72 -0.34 -4.50 -11.41
C VAL A 72 0.18 -4.79 -10.01
N ASN A 73 1.49 -4.66 -9.80
CA ASN A 73 2.13 -4.86 -8.50
C ASN A 73 1.69 -3.81 -7.48
N LEU A 74 1.53 -2.55 -7.89
CA LEU A 74 1.02 -1.51 -6.99
C LEU A 74 -0.42 -1.81 -6.55
N ASN A 75 -1.28 -2.22 -7.48
CA ASN A 75 -2.66 -2.57 -7.18
C ASN A 75 -2.72 -3.83 -6.28
N GLN A 76 -1.89 -4.82 -6.53
CA GLN A 76 -1.77 -6.01 -5.67
C GLN A 76 -1.28 -5.65 -4.25
N LEU A 77 -0.34 -4.72 -4.11
CA LEU A 77 0.05 -4.21 -2.79
C LEU A 77 -1.13 -3.56 -2.06
N CYS A 78 -1.96 -2.79 -2.78
CA CYS A 78 -3.19 -2.20 -2.21
C CYS A 78 -4.14 -3.27 -1.68
N TYR A 79 -4.32 -4.38 -2.42
CA TYR A 79 -5.10 -5.54 -1.98
C TYR A 79 -4.53 -6.14 -0.70
N ILE A 80 -3.24 -6.48 -0.70
CA ILE A 80 -2.55 -7.11 0.44
C ILE A 80 -2.70 -6.25 1.71
N MET A 81 -2.51 -4.93 1.57
CA MET A 81 -2.62 -4.00 2.69
C MET A 81 -4.06 -3.84 3.19
N HIS A 82 -5.04 -3.87 2.29
CA HIS A 82 -6.45 -3.93 2.68
C HIS A 82 -6.76 -5.21 3.48
N ARG A 83 -6.29 -6.38 3.03
CA ARG A 83 -6.49 -7.66 3.74
C ARG A 83 -5.84 -7.68 5.12
N TYR A 84 -4.62 -7.15 5.25
CA TYR A 84 -3.99 -7.03 6.57
C TYR A 84 -4.79 -6.13 7.51
N ARG A 85 -5.41 -5.06 7.01
CA ARG A 85 -6.33 -4.24 7.81
C ARG A 85 -7.47 -5.07 8.36
N GLU A 86 -8.14 -5.85 7.52
CA GLU A 86 -9.26 -6.70 7.92
C GLU A 86 -8.84 -7.74 8.96
N ASN A 87 -7.68 -8.38 8.76
CA ASN A 87 -7.11 -9.34 9.70
C ASN A 87 -6.82 -8.70 11.05
N LEU A 88 -6.14 -7.55 11.06
CA LEU A 88 -5.77 -6.84 12.29
C LEU A 88 -7.02 -6.34 13.05
N LEU A 89 -8.02 -5.84 12.33
CA LEU A 89 -9.30 -5.43 12.93
C LEU A 89 -10.06 -6.63 13.50
N SER A 90 -10.08 -7.76 12.80
CA SER A 90 -10.72 -8.99 13.27
C SER A 90 -10.02 -9.53 14.50
N ALA A 91 -8.69 -9.50 14.51
CA ALA A 91 -7.92 -9.95 15.65
C ALA A 91 -8.10 -9.07 16.88
N LYS A 92 -8.13 -7.75 16.69
CA LYS A 92 -8.47 -6.80 17.77
C LYS A 92 -9.87 -7.02 18.35
N LYS A 93 -10.85 -7.44 17.55
CA LYS A 93 -12.20 -7.78 18.03
C LYS A 93 -12.22 -9.09 18.82
N ASN A 94 -11.37 -10.04 18.44
CA ASN A 94 -11.30 -11.37 19.05
C ASN A 94 -10.50 -11.39 20.37
N GLU A 95 -9.74 -10.34 20.67
CA GLU A 95 -9.10 -10.14 21.98
C GLU A 95 -10.16 -9.92 23.08
N LYS A 96 -10.56 -11.00 23.77
CA LYS A 96 -11.36 -10.90 25.00
C LYS A 96 -10.47 -10.53 26.18
N PRO A 97 -10.88 -9.58 27.06
CA PRO A 97 -10.03 -9.05 28.13
C PRO A 97 -9.75 -9.99 29.33
N LYS A 98 -10.13 -11.28 29.34
CA LYS A 98 -10.23 -12.04 30.61
C LYS A 98 -9.89 -13.54 30.62
N THR A 99 -9.14 -14.11 29.66
CA THR A 99 -8.73 -15.52 29.80
C THR A 99 -7.26 -15.73 29.47
N SER A 100 -6.57 -16.22 30.49
CA SER A 100 -5.14 -16.46 30.64
C SER A 100 -4.57 -17.35 29.52
N HIS A 101 -3.39 -16.96 29.03
CA HIS A 101 -2.56 -17.61 28.00
C HIS A 101 -2.95 -17.34 26.52
N SER A 102 -2.64 -16.11 26.09
CA SER A 102 -1.90 -15.78 24.85
C SER A 102 -2.18 -16.65 23.62
N LEU A 103 -3.31 -16.39 22.94
CA LEU A 103 -3.51 -16.82 21.55
C LEU A 103 -3.26 -15.70 20.54
N LEU A 104 -3.03 -14.47 21.00
CA LEU A 104 -2.65 -13.34 20.17
C LEU A 104 -1.56 -12.53 20.88
N ASN A 105 -0.33 -13.05 20.85
CA ASN A 105 0.82 -12.15 20.71
C ASN A 105 0.77 -11.50 19.32
N ILE A 106 -0.35 -10.86 18.92
CA ILE A 106 -0.25 -9.86 17.86
C ILE A 106 0.49 -8.71 18.50
N ASN A 107 1.79 -8.82 18.36
CA ASN A 107 2.75 -7.95 18.98
C ASN A 107 2.37 -6.53 18.62
N SER A 108 2.43 -5.61 19.59
CA SER A 108 2.29 -4.17 19.33
C SER A 108 3.16 -3.74 18.14
N GLN A 109 4.28 -4.43 17.92
CA GLN A 109 5.16 -4.32 16.76
C GLN A 109 4.46 -4.57 15.41
N THR A 110 3.59 -5.58 15.25
CA THR A 110 2.88 -5.85 13.99
C THR A 110 1.91 -4.71 13.66
N PHE A 111 1.17 -4.22 14.66
CA PHE A 111 0.31 -3.05 14.49
C PHE A 111 1.11 -1.79 14.16
N GLN A 112 2.24 -1.58 14.85
CA GLN A 112 3.13 -0.44 14.59
C GLN A 112 3.69 -0.48 13.16
N LEU A 113 4.19 -1.62 12.72
CA LEU A 113 4.73 -1.80 11.38
C LEU A 113 3.65 -1.59 10.31
N TYR A 114 2.45 -2.17 10.50
CA TYR A 114 1.32 -1.92 9.61
C TYR A 114 0.97 -0.43 9.52
N ASN A 115 0.93 0.29 10.65
CA ASN A 115 0.63 1.72 10.66
C ASN A 115 1.73 2.55 9.97
N GLN A 116 3.00 2.13 10.06
CA GLN A 116 4.10 2.75 9.31
C GLN A 116 3.89 2.58 7.80
N TYR A 117 3.59 1.36 7.35
CA TYR A 117 3.29 1.07 5.94
C TYR A 117 2.07 1.84 5.45
N LEU A 118 0.99 1.87 6.23
CA LEU A 118 -0.19 2.64 5.91
C LEU A 118 0.13 4.13 5.73
N SER A 119 0.91 4.71 6.63
CA SER A 119 1.36 6.11 6.55
C SER A 119 2.19 6.35 5.28
N ALA A 120 3.13 5.46 4.97
CA ALA A 120 3.96 5.54 3.77
C ALA A 120 3.11 5.48 2.49
N MET A 121 2.18 4.52 2.38
CA MET A 121 1.29 4.40 1.21
C MET A 121 0.39 5.61 1.05
N VAL A 122 -0.23 6.09 2.13
CA VAL A 122 -1.08 7.31 2.07
C VAL A 122 -0.25 8.53 1.70
N GLY A 123 0.99 8.62 2.19
CA GLY A 123 1.97 9.63 1.81
C GLY A 123 2.29 9.61 0.32
N CYS A 124 2.57 8.43 -0.24
CA CYS A 124 2.97 8.22 -1.63
C CYS A 124 1.81 8.29 -2.63
N LEU A 125 0.60 7.91 -2.24
CA LEU A 125 -0.55 7.81 -3.15
C LEU A 125 -1.51 8.98 -3.01
N TRP A 126 -1.63 9.60 -1.83
CA TRP A 126 -2.69 10.58 -1.57
C TRP A 126 -2.19 11.95 -1.15
N THR A 127 -1.47 12.05 -0.03
CA THR A 127 -1.19 13.36 0.60
C THR A 127 0.02 14.08 0.00
N SER A 128 0.78 13.45 -0.90
CA SER A 128 2.06 13.95 -1.41
C SER A 128 3.11 14.18 -0.32
N GLN A 129 3.06 13.38 0.75
CA GLN A 129 3.98 13.46 1.90
C GLN A 129 4.94 12.26 1.98
N ALA A 130 5.16 11.59 0.84
CA ALA A 130 6.05 10.42 0.71
C ALA A 130 7.36 10.59 1.50
N PHE A 131 8.07 11.69 1.26
CA PHE A 131 9.42 11.89 1.79
C PHE A 131 9.48 12.53 3.20
N SER A 132 8.37 12.96 3.79
CA SER A 132 8.38 13.71 5.07
C SER A 132 7.95 12.88 6.27
N ASN A 133 6.93 12.04 6.10
CA ASN A 133 6.21 11.42 7.21
C ASN A 133 6.51 9.92 7.38
N ASP A 134 7.33 9.34 6.50
CA ASP A 134 7.76 7.97 6.65
C ASP A 134 8.73 7.86 7.85
N SER A 135 8.42 6.95 8.78
CA SER A 135 9.21 6.74 9.99
C SER A 135 9.97 5.42 9.98
N HIS A 136 9.82 4.61 8.93
CA HIS A 136 10.51 3.33 8.84
C HIS A 136 11.99 3.53 8.47
N PRO A 137 12.95 2.82 9.09
CA PRO A 137 14.39 2.98 8.80
C PRO A 137 14.79 2.67 7.35
N GLN A 138 14.10 1.72 6.72
CA GLN A 138 14.25 1.38 5.29
C GLN A 138 13.24 2.13 4.40
N GLY A 139 12.60 3.16 4.95
CA GLY A 139 11.57 3.93 4.27
C GLY A 139 12.14 4.98 3.33
N VAL A 140 11.24 5.79 2.78
CA VAL A 140 11.56 6.79 1.76
C VAL A 140 11.81 8.19 2.34
N LYS A 141 11.82 8.35 3.66
CA LYS A 141 12.08 9.65 4.27
C LYS A 141 13.47 10.14 3.90
N MET A 142 13.53 11.36 3.37
CA MET A 142 14.78 12.03 3.02
C MET A 142 14.86 13.36 3.74
N GLN A 143 16.08 13.75 4.11
CA GLN A 143 16.35 15.07 4.69
C GLN A 143 15.98 16.16 3.66
N PRO A 144 15.26 17.22 4.05
CA PRO A 144 14.88 18.31 3.13
C PRO A 144 16.08 18.87 2.36
N GLU A 145 17.23 18.98 3.03
CA GLU A 145 18.49 19.49 2.46
C GLU A 145 19.03 18.58 1.36
N LEU A 146 18.85 17.25 1.47
CA LEU A 146 19.22 16.29 0.42
C LEU A 146 18.26 16.38 -0.77
N LEU A 147 16.96 16.54 -0.51
CA LEU A 147 15.95 16.71 -1.56
C LEU A 147 16.16 18.00 -2.34
N GLU A 148 16.51 19.10 -1.67
CA GLU A 148 16.82 20.37 -2.34
C GLU A 148 18.06 20.25 -3.26
N LYS A 149 19.07 19.48 -2.84
CA LYS A 149 20.26 19.19 -3.67
C LYS A 149 19.95 18.38 -4.94
N THR A 150 18.81 17.70 -5.02
CA THR A 150 18.42 16.97 -6.25
C THR A 150 18.07 17.90 -7.41
N GLY A 151 17.83 19.20 -7.15
CA GLY A 151 17.40 20.17 -8.15
C GLY A 151 15.93 20.03 -8.59
N VAL A 152 15.19 19.06 -8.05
CA VAL A 152 13.77 18.85 -8.36
C VAL A 152 12.92 19.88 -7.62
N GLN A 153 12.51 20.96 -8.28
CA GLN A 153 11.81 22.08 -7.62
C GLN A 153 10.50 21.72 -6.90
N THR A 154 9.82 20.66 -7.35
CA THR A 154 8.47 20.31 -6.87
C THR A 154 8.40 18.94 -6.19
N TYR A 155 9.51 18.40 -5.67
CA TYR A 155 9.56 17.05 -5.08
C TYR A 155 8.42 16.77 -4.10
N LYS A 156 8.02 17.76 -3.27
CA LYS A 156 6.90 17.69 -2.32
C LYS A 156 5.51 17.47 -2.95
N LYS A 157 5.37 17.62 -4.27
CA LYS A 157 4.10 17.49 -5.01
C LYS A 157 4.12 16.35 -6.03
N THR A 158 5.23 15.61 -6.12
CA THR A 158 5.52 14.67 -7.22
C THR A 158 5.15 13.22 -6.95
N PHE A 159 4.94 12.78 -5.71
CA PHE A 159 4.48 11.41 -5.42
C PHE A 159 3.03 11.41 -4.92
N ASN A 160 2.10 11.02 -5.78
CA ASN A 160 0.67 10.82 -5.51
C ASN A 160 0.06 10.08 -6.71
N ILE A 161 -1.21 9.69 -6.61
CA ILE A 161 -1.94 8.89 -7.61
C ILE A 161 -1.91 9.43 -9.05
N VAL A 162 -1.62 10.71 -9.26
CA VAL A 162 -1.47 11.32 -10.61
C VAL A 162 -0.05 11.16 -11.15
N TYR A 163 0.95 11.25 -10.28
CA TYR A 163 2.36 11.34 -10.65
C TYR A 163 3.16 10.09 -10.26
N HIS A 164 2.52 9.11 -9.63
CA HIS A 164 3.14 7.84 -9.27
C HIS A 164 3.62 7.14 -10.54
N PRO A 165 4.87 6.63 -10.60
CA PRO A 165 5.42 6.02 -11.82
C PRO A 165 4.52 4.93 -12.41
N ALA A 166 3.97 4.07 -11.55
CA ALA A 166 3.00 3.04 -11.95
C ALA A 166 1.65 3.54 -12.51
N LEU A 167 1.26 4.80 -12.24
CA LEU A 167 -0.07 5.33 -12.56
C LEU A 167 -0.04 6.50 -13.56
N GLN A 168 1.13 7.07 -13.84
CA GLN A 168 1.25 8.27 -14.66
C GLN A 168 0.76 8.05 -16.10
N SER A 169 0.93 6.84 -16.66
CA SER A 169 0.40 6.48 -17.98
C SER A 169 -1.13 6.58 -18.04
N PHE A 170 -1.82 6.20 -16.96
CA PHE A 170 -3.27 6.34 -16.84
C PHE A 170 -3.69 7.81 -16.80
N ALA A 171 -2.97 8.64 -16.04
CA ALA A 171 -3.21 10.08 -15.97
C ALA A 171 -3.11 10.74 -17.36
N ILE A 172 -2.08 10.37 -18.13
CA ILE A 172 -1.87 10.88 -19.49
C ILE A 172 -2.97 10.36 -20.43
N SER A 173 -3.31 9.07 -20.36
CA SER A 173 -4.36 8.46 -21.20
C SER A 173 -5.71 9.15 -20.95
N PHE A 174 -6.07 9.34 -19.68
CA PHE A 174 -7.32 9.99 -19.30
C PHE A 174 -7.43 11.43 -19.86
N LEU A 175 -6.33 12.18 -19.86
CA LEU A 175 -6.31 13.55 -20.39
C LEU A 175 -6.30 13.59 -21.92
N ARG A 176 -5.64 12.63 -22.58
CA ARG A 176 -5.59 12.55 -24.05
C ARG A 176 -6.98 12.49 -24.66
N ASP A 177 -7.90 11.77 -24.05
CA ASP A 177 -9.28 11.64 -24.55
C ASP A 177 -10.12 12.90 -24.35
N ARG A 178 -9.62 13.89 -23.59
CA ARG A 178 -10.39 15.07 -23.14
C ARG A 178 -9.79 16.40 -23.55
N LEU A 179 -8.52 16.42 -23.95
CA LEU A 179 -7.76 17.64 -24.23
C LEU A 179 -7.00 17.53 -25.55
N SER A 180 -6.65 18.69 -26.10
CA SER A 180 -5.70 18.82 -27.20
C SER A 180 -4.33 18.26 -26.81
N GLU A 181 -3.56 17.71 -27.77
CA GLU A 181 -2.25 17.11 -27.51
C GLU A 181 -1.32 18.03 -26.71
N ASP A 182 -1.34 19.34 -26.97
CA ASP A 182 -0.49 20.31 -26.26
C ASP A 182 -0.76 20.40 -24.74
N ARG A 183 -1.94 19.99 -24.27
CA ARG A 183 -2.36 20.10 -22.86
C ARG A 183 -2.39 18.76 -22.12
N MET A 184 -2.09 17.65 -22.79
CA MET A 184 -2.17 16.32 -22.17
C MET A 184 -1.13 16.10 -21.05
N PHE A 185 -0.06 16.90 -21.05
CA PHE A 185 1.00 16.85 -20.03
C PHE A 185 0.71 17.78 -18.83
N GLU A 186 -0.39 18.53 -18.83
CA GLU A 186 -0.81 19.38 -17.72
C GLU A 186 -1.46 18.58 -16.59
N LEU A 187 -0.79 17.54 -16.08
CA LEU A 187 -1.32 16.60 -15.07
C LEU A 187 -1.86 17.29 -13.80
N ASN A 188 -1.41 18.51 -13.50
CA ASN A 188 -1.89 19.31 -12.38
C ASN A 188 -3.41 19.57 -12.41
N ILE A 189 -4.04 19.61 -13.59
CA ILE A 189 -5.49 19.84 -13.71
C ILE A 189 -6.33 18.71 -13.12
N LEU A 190 -5.74 17.50 -13.00
CA LEU A 190 -6.40 16.35 -12.39
C LEU A 190 -6.65 16.57 -10.90
N LYS A 191 -5.80 17.30 -10.19
CA LYS A 191 -5.93 17.58 -8.74
C LYS A 191 -7.03 18.60 -8.39
N GLY A 192 -7.91 18.92 -9.34
CA GLY A 192 -9.04 19.82 -9.16
C GLY A 192 -10.27 19.33 -9.89
N ARG A 193 -10.53 19.91 -11.07
CA ARG A 193 -11.76 19.69 -11.84
C ARG A 193 -12.05 18.22 -12.17
N TYR A 194 -11.00 17.46 -12.45
CA TYR A 194 -11.14 16.07 -12.92
C TYR A 194 -10.83 15.02 -11.86
N TRP A 195 -10.66 15.40 -10.59
CA TRP A 195 -10.17 14.47 -9.58
C TRP A 195 -11.08 13.26 -9.41
N ASP A 196 -12.37 13.49 -9.12
CA ASP A 196 -13.30 12.40 -8.85
C ASP A 196 -13.49 11.49 -10.09
N THR A 197 -13.57 12.08 -11.29
CA THR A 197 -13.70 11.32 -12.55
C THR A 197 -12.42 10.57 -12.95
N TYR A 198 -11.24 11.09 -12.60
CA TYR A 198 -9.97 10.38 -12.79
C TYR A 198 -9.87 9.18 -11.86
N ILE A 199 -10.29 9.32 -10.59
CA ILE A 199 -10.34 8.20 -9.65
C ILE A 199 -11.30 7.11 -10.15
N GLU A 200 -12.48 7.48 -10.65
CA GLU A 200 -13.41 6.53 -11.27
C GLU A 200 -12.82 5.84 -12.51
N PHE A 201 -12.10 6.59 -13.35
CA PHE A 201 -11.39 6.02 -14.50
C PHE A 201 -10.35 4.97 -14.09
N LEU A 202 -9.54 5.23 -13.07
CA LEU A 202 -8.58 4.24 -12.57
C LEU A 202 -9.28 2.93 -12.17
N HIS A 203 -10.48 3.01 -11.61
CA HIS A 203 -11.27 1.84 -11.27
C HIS A 203 -11.79 1.09 -12.50
N SER A 204 -12.24 1.81 -13.55
CA SER A 204 -12.68 1.16 -14.79
C SER A 204 -11.54 0.47 -15.53
N GLU A 205 -10.31 0.93 -15.34
CA GLU A 205 -9.08 0.32 -15.87
C GLU A 205 -8.59 -0.89 -15.07
N GLY A 206 -9.38 -1.38 -14.09
CA GLY A 206 -9.07 -2.59 -13.33
C GLY A 206 -8.25 -2.36 -12.06
N LEU A 207 -8.01 -1.11 -11.64
CA LEU A 207 -7.34 -0.79 -10.36
C LEU A 207 -8.33 -0.81 -9.19
N THR A 208 -9.05 -1.92 -9.06
CA THR A 208 -10.11 -2.08 -8.05
C THR A 208 -9.56 -2.15 -6.63
N ASP A 209 -8.34 -2.67 -6.44
CA ASP A 209 -7.77 -2.81 -5.11
C ASP A 209 -7.20 -1.51 -4.59
N LEU A 210 -6.70 -0.66 -5.49
CA LEU A 210 -6.38 0.73 -5.20
C LEU A 210 -7.60 1.48 -4.66
N LYS A 211 -8.79 1.26 -5.25
CA LYS A 211 -10.07 1.80 -4.74
C LYS A 211 -10.31 1.37 -3.31
N LEU A 212 -10.29 0.06 -3.07
CA LEU A 212 -10.58 -0.53 -1.76
C LEU A 212 -9.61 0.01 -0.70
N PHE A 213 -8.33 0.13 -1.05
CA PHE A 213 -7.32 0.71 -0.17
C PHE A 213 -7.63 2.18 0.15
N VAL A 214 -7.84 3.03 -0.85
CA VAL A 214 -8.11 4.47 -0.66
C VAL A 214 -9.36 4.69 0.17
N GLU A 215 -10.47 4.00 -0.13
CA GLU A 215 -11.73 4.12 0.59
C GLU A 215 -11.63 3.69 2.05
N SER A 216 -10.83 2.65 2.33
CA SER A 216 -10.67 2.12 3.69
C SER A 216 -9.63 2.87 4.54
N SER A 217 -8.74 3.64 3.90
CA SER A 217 -7.56 4.24 4.53
C SER A 217 -7.58 5.77 4.58
N VAL A 218 -8.35 6.42 3.71
CA VAL A 218 -8.40 7.89 3.62
C VAL A 218 -9.72 8.41 4.19
N ASN A 219 -9.63 9.16 5.31
CA ASN A 219 -10.78 9.68 6.05
C ASN A 219 -11.81 10.43 5.18
N ARG A 220 -11.35 11.23 4.21
CA ARG A 220 -12.22 12.02 3.31
C ARG A 220 -13.20 11.16 2.49
N VAL A 221 -12.80 9.96 2.11
CA VAL A 221 -13.61 9.04 1.30
C VAL A 221 -14.52 8.19 2.20
N SER A 222 -14.02 7.79 3.38
CA SER A 222 -14.81 7.06 4.39
C SER A 222 -16.01 7.85 4.95
N SER A 223 -15.93 9.18 4.97
CA SER A 223 -17.01 10.06 5.44
C SER A 223 -18.14 10.21 4.43
N LYS A 224 -17.84 10.33 3.12
CA LYS A 224 -18.87 10.40 2.05
C LYS A 224 -19.76 9.14 2.01
N LYS A 225 -19.19 7.94 2.15
CA LYS A 225 -19.96 6.68 2.22
C LYS A 225 -20.90 6.59 3.43
N LYS A 226 -20.57 7.22 4.55
CA LYS A 226 -21.44 7.27 5.74
C LYS A 226 -22.64 8.19 5.55
N GLU A 227 -22.58 9.13 4.61
CA GLU A 227 -23.68 10.04 4.27
C GLU A 227 -24.59 9.44 3.20
N GLU A 228 -24.03 8.74 2.20
CA GLU A 228 -24.80 8.03 1.16
C GLU A 228 -25.61 6.82 1.68
N HIS A 229 -25.18 6.17 2.75
CA HIS A 229 -25.97 5.10 3.41
C HIS A 229 -26.96 5.61 4.47
N LYS A 230 -27.12 6.93 4.59
CA LYS A 230 -28.12 7.57 5.46
C LYS A 230 -29.26 8.23 4.68
N HIS A 231 -29.32 8.03 3.37
CA HIS A 231 -30.41 8.44 2.48
C HIS A 231 -30.98 7.22 1.78
#